data_AF-A0A1V1P6E6-F1
#
_entry.id   AF-A0A1V1P6E6-F1
#
_cell.length_a   1.000
_cell.length_b   1.000
_cell.length_c   1.000
_cell.angle_alpha   90.00
_cell.angle_beta   90.00
_cell.angle_gamma   90.00
#
_symmetry.space_group_name_H-M   'P 1'
#
loop_
_entity.id
_entity.type
_entity.pdbx_description
1 polymer ?
#
loop_
_entity_poly.entity_id
_entity_poly.type
_entity_poly.pdbx_seq_one_letter_code
_entity_poly.pdbx_strand_id
1 'polypeptide(L)'
;MDFCRNFFMTFIYQYIAFKTRKTEYLYFFNRQKYIKAIDIARKESLEYLIPLIESVYDCEQSESVDTMWTTVRNAPFTVAQLAQEKIVQIIDEFQYLNSEIYRDRETKNLINDFAAGYMATAEYKNAPLLISGSWVGWLMKDLITMLPGRFQTLSLDPLPLDEAIEMIRKYANFYQIPITDDVMYLMASLCEGNPFYISSIMQGTYLKKDLTTRQGFLAILEFETLNPNGTIKKTWLDYFHAAISKINDQHARHIVLYLCKHRHRFVSKKEIKTQLQLEMTDDQLDQKLNALYMADMINRGGLNYKFQAVNDNIFDKVFMGEYGNDVDDFDTKEITQTYQRMIDDIQKKYRQLLGKYNQKMGLYTEYVLIDQLMYSAHKNSDYFKSLTHNLPQNFEFVKYERVWSYKASPVLRNDFQVDIFAKANEGTYSIIGEVKRRSTQKFSLKEARLFFEKIETLIQMEGLDKTWVQAFVYSVNGFYKNALTFMKKNGIAWCDDSNWLERHGVAS
;
A
#
# COMPACT_ATOMS: atom_id res chain seq x y z
N MET A 1 -17.41 26.77 28.32
CA MET A 1 -17.04 26.21 29.65
C MET A 1 -16.86 24.70 29.62
N ASP A 2 -17.87 23.91 29.23
CA ASP A 2 -17.78 22.44 29.27
C ASP A 2 -16.61 21.87 28.47
N PHE A 3 -16.35 22.37 27.26
CA PHE A 3 -15.17 21.99 26.48
C PHE A 3 -13.86 22.20 27.26
N CYS A 4 -13.66 23.40 27.84
CA CYS A 4 -12.45 23.72 28.59
C CYS A 4 -12.27 22.80 29.81
N ARG A 5 -13.35 22.55 30.55
CA ARG A 5 -13.33 21.62 31.69
C ARG A 5 -12.98 20.20 31.26
N ASN A 6 -13.62 19.69 30.20
CA ASN A 6 -13.38 18.36 29.68
C ASN A 6 -11.93 18.20 29.20
N PHE A 7 -11.46 19.15 28.39
CA PHE A 7 -10.11 19.17 27.85
C PHE A 7 -9.07 19.18 28.98
N PHE A 8 -9.22 20.11 29.94
CA PHE A 8 -8.30 20.26 31.06
C PHE A 8 -8.25 19.03 31.97
N MET A 9 -9.42 18.54 32.39
CA MET A 9 -9.47 17.38 33.31
C MET A 9 -8.97 16.11 32.62
N THR A 10 -9.21 15.95 31.31
CA THR A 10 -8.63 14.86 30.53
C THR A 10 -7.10 14.91 30.57
N PHE A 11 -6.52 16.09 30.30
CA PHE A 11 -5.07 16.28 30.38
C PHE A 11 -4.51 15.97 31.78
N ILE A 12 -5.10 16.54 32.85
CA ILE A 12 -4.62 16.35 34.23
C ILE A 12 -4.64 14.86 34.62
N TYR A 13 -5.74 14.15 34.34
CA TYR A 13 -5.81 12.72 34.69
C TYR A 13 -4.90 11.85 33.84
N GLN A 14 -4.75 12.14 32.54
CA GLN A 14 -3.77 11.45 31.69
C GLN A 14 -2.34 11.68 32.18
N TYR A 15 -2.01 12.91 32.58
CA TYR A 15 -0.68 13.25 33.09
C TYR A 15 -0.40 12.55 34.42
N ILE A 16 -1.34 12.58 35.36
CA ILE A 16 -1.21 11.83 36.64
C ILE A 16 -1.05 10.34 36.36
N ALA A 17 -1.88 9.74 35.50
CA ALA A 17 -1.78 8.33 35.13
C ALA A 17 -0.41 7.98 34.53
N PHE A 18 0.11 8.85 33.67
CA PHE A 18 1.44 8.69 33.07
C PHE A 18 2.55 8.75 34.12
N LYS A 19 2.54 9.75 35.00
CA LYS A 19 3.56 9.95 36.05
C LYS A 19 3.58 8.82 37.08
N THR A 20 2.40 8.33 37.44
CA THR A 20 2.23 7.31 38.49
C THR A 20 2.21 5.87 37.95
N ARG A 21 2.10 5.69 36.62
CA ARG A 21 1.87 4.39 35.94
C ARG A 21 0.60 3.67 36.38
N LYS A 22 -0.38 4.41 36.90
CA LYS A 22 -1.67 3.91 37.38
C LYS A 22 -2.77 4.19 36.36
N THR A 23 -3.18 3.15 35.63
CA THR A 23 -4.20 3.28 34.57
C THR A 23 -5.58 3.57 35.12
N GLU A 24 -5.85 3.31 36.40
CA GLU A 24 -7.14 3.58 37.02
C GLU A 24 -7.53 5.07 36.99
N TYR A 25 -6.55 5.98 36.93
CA TYR A 25 -6.82 7.41 36.83
C TYR A 25 -7.42 7.82 35.49
N LEU A 26 -7.20 7.02 34.44
CA LEU A 26 -7.83 7.23 33.13
C LEU A 26 -9.35 7.07 33.20
N TYR A 27 -9.94 6.48 34.24
CA TYR A 27 -11.39 6.36 34.35
C TYR A 27 -12.07 7.54 35.08
N PHE A 28 -11.29 8.52 35.56
CA PHE A 28 -11.83 9.64 36.35
C PHE A 28 -12.12 10.92 35.56
N PHE A 29 -11.71 11.04 34.30
CA PHE A 29 -12.03 12.23 33.48
C PHE A 29 -13.54 12.44 33.32
N ASN A 30 -14.33 11.35 33.23
CA ASN A 30 -15.80 11.40 33.20
C ASN A 30 -16.44 11.90 34.51
N ARG A 31 -15.67 11.98 35.60
CA ARG A 31 -16.17 12.37 36.92
C ARG A 31 -15.77 13.79 37.35
N GLN A 32 -15.19 14.59 36.44
CA GLN A 32 -15.02 16.07 36.40
C GLN A 32 -15.03 16.86 37.72
N LYS A 33 -14.50 16.30 38.82
CA LYS A 33 -14.48 16.96 40.12
C LYS A 33 -13.06 17.44 40.42
N TYR A 34 -12.87 18.75 40.44
CA TYR A 34 -11.59 19.40 40.76
C TYR A 34 -11.04 18.95 42.12
N ILE A 35 -11.87 18.91 43.16
CA ILE A 35 -11.50 18.44 44.51
C ILE A 35 -10.85 17.05 44.45
N LYS A 36 -11.42 16.14 43.66
CA LYS A 36 -10.88 14.79 43.52
C LYS A 36 -9.52 14.79 42.80
N ALA A 37 -9.34 15.64 41.77
CA ALA A 37 -8.05 15.78 41.11
C ALA A 37 -6.98 16.36 42.05
N ILE A 38 -7.34 17.32 42.90
CA ILE A 38 -6.48 17.88 43.94
C ILE A 38 -6.09 16.80 44.97
N ASP A 39 -7.05 16.03 45.46
CA ASP A 39 -6.80 14.97 46.44
C ASP A 39 -5.88 13.88 45.87
N ILE A 40 -6.07 13.52 44.60
CA ILE A 40 -5.19 12.58 43.90
C ILE A 40 -3.79 13.19 43.72
N ALA A 41 -3.69 14.45 43.30
CA ALA A 41 -2.41 15.13 43.15
C ALA A 41 -1.62 15.17 44.47
N ARG A 42 -2.28 15.45 45.61
CA ARG A 42 -1.66 15.36 46.94
C ARG A 42 -1.23 13.93 47.29
N LYS A 43 -2.14 12.97 47.10
CA LYS A 43 -1.87 11.55 47.41
C LYS A 43 -0.66 11.01 46.65
N GLU A 44 -0.50 11.43 45.40
CA GLU A 44 0.54 10.94 44.48
C GLU A 44 1.79 11.84 44.42
N SER A 45 1.90 12.82 45.33
CA SER A 45 3.04 13.77 45.41
C SER A 45 3.28 14.58 44.13
N LEU A 46 2.19 15.06 43.53
CA LEU A 46 2.16 15.94 42.35
C LEU A 46 1.55 17.31 42.71
N GLU A 47 1.91 17.86 43.87
CA GLU A 47 1.31 19.08 44.42
C GLU A 47 1.52 20.31 43.54
N TYR A 48 2.52 20.31 42.67
CA TYR A 48 2.75 21.37 41.67
C TYR A 48 1.60 21.52 40.66
N LEU A 49 0.72 20.52 40.53
CA LEU A 49 -0.49 20.60 39.71
C LEU A 49 -1.63 21.37 40.40
N ILE A 50 -1.62 21.45 41.73
CA ILE A 50 -2.75 21.98 42.53
C ILE A 50 -3.06 23.44 42.17
N PRO A 51 -2.08 24.37 42.12
CA PRO A 51 -2.37 25.77 41.77
C PRO A 51 -3.02 25.93 40.40
N LEU A 52 -2.65 25.07 39.45
CA LEU A 52 -3.23 25.08 38.11
C LEU A 52 -4.67 24.56 38.12
N ILE A 53 -4.96 23.50 38.90
CA ILE A 53 -6.30 22.94 39.05
C ILE A 53 -7.23 23.95 39.75
N GLU A 54 -6.75 24.61 40.81
CA GLU A 54 -7.49 25.65 41.53
C GLU A 54 -7.79 26.86 40.64
N SER A 55 -6.81 27.32 39.85
CA SER A 55 -6.99 28.44 38.91
C SER A 55 -8.10 28.18 37.88
N VAL A 56 -8.16 26.96 37.31
CA VAL A 56 -9.23 26.60 36.36
C VAL A 56 -10.58 26.48 37.06
N TYR A 57 -10.62 25.96 38.30
CA TYR A 57 -11.84 25.90 39.09
C TYR A 57 -12.39 27.29 39.40
N ASP A 58 -11.53 28.23 39.81
CA ASP A 58 -11.91 29.62 40.10
C ASP A 58 -12.45 30.32 38.85
N CYS A 59 -11.79 30.14 37.68
CA CYS A 59 -12.27 30.68 36.41
C CYS A 59 -13.66 30.14 36.02
N GLU A 60 -13.95 28.88 36.35
CA GLU A 60 -15.28 28.30 36.11
C GLU A 60 -16.33 28.90 37.05
N GLN A 61 -16.01 29.08 38.35
CA GLN A 61 -16.92 29.69 39.32
C GLN A 61 -17.22 31.16 39.00
N SER A 62 -16.22 31.89 38.48
CA SER A 62 -16.36 33.30 38.10
C SER A 62 -16.85 33.51 36.66
N GLU A 63 -17.26 32.45 35.97
CA GLU A 63 -17.70 32.46 34.57
C GLU A 63 -16.72 33.15 33.60
N SER A 64 -15.42 33.15 33.91
CA SER A 64 -14.37 33.86 33.16
C SER A 64 -13.86 33.01 32.00
N VAL A 65 -14.69 32.85 30.96
CA VAL A 65 -14.48 31.92 29.83
C VAL A 65 -13.15 32.12 29.12
N ASP A 66 -12.77 33.35 28.77
CA ASP A 66 -11.54 33.63 28.01
C ASP A 66 -10.27 33.35 28.82
N THR A 67 -10.31 33.67 30.12
CA THR A 67 -9.23 33.37 31.06
C THR A 67 -9.13 31.87 31.31
N MET A 68 -10.27 31.18 31.43
CA MET A 68 -10.31 29.72 31.54
C MET A 68 -9.66 29.09 30.31
N TRP A 69 -10.07 29.51 29.10
CA TRP A 69 -9.50 28.97 27.87
C TRP A 69 -7.98 29.21 27.79
N THR A 70 -7.53 30.43 28.10
CA THR A 70 -6.10 30.76 28.11
C THR A 70 -5.32 29.89 29.09
N THR A 71 -5.88 29.63 30.27
CA THR A 71 -5.25 28.78 31.30
C THR A 71 -5.21 27.33 30.85
N VAL A 72 -6.31 26.82 30.31
CA VAL A 72 -6.46 25.43 29.90
C VAL A 72 -5.58 25.09 28.70
N ARG A 73 -5.55 25.93 27.65
CA ARG A 73 -4.69 25.69 26.47
C ARG A 73 -3.19 25.74 26.81
N ASN A 74 -2.82 26.53 27.82
CA ASN A 74 -1.44 26.65 28.28
C ASN A 74 -1.06 25.60 29.33
N ALA A 75 -2.01 24.81 29.85
CA ALA A 75 -1.77 23.87 30.92
C ALA A 75 -0.63 22.87 30.60
N PRO A 76 -0.56 22.25 29.40
CA PRO A 76 0.55 21.36 29.06
C PRO A 76 1.91 22.06 29.10
N PHE A 77 1.99 23.31 28.64
CA PHE A 77 3.21 24.12 28.72
C PHE A 77 3.60 24.43 30.16
N THR A 78 2.65 24.90 30.98
CA THR A 78 2.88 25.24 32.38
C THR A 78 3.37 24.02 33.16
N VAL A 79 2.72 22.87 32.98
CA VAL A 79 3.12 21.61 33.63
C VAL A 79 4.51 21.17 33.14
N ALA A 80 4.79 21.25 31.84
CA ALA A 80 6.10 20.93 31.29
C ALA A 80 7.21 21.80 31.89
N GLN A 81 6.96 23.10 32.11
CA GLN A 81 7.92 23.99 32.78
C GLN A 81 8.13 23.64 34.25
N LEU A 82 7.05 23.44 35.02
CA LEU A 82 7.12 23.13 36.45
C LEU A 82 7.81 21.80 36.71
N ALA A 83 7.53 20.79 35.89
CA ALA A 83 8.11 19.46 36.02
C ALA A 83 9.49 19.32 35.35
N GLN A 84 9.95 20.34 34.59
CA GLN A 84 11.15 20.28 33.75
C GLN A 84 11.12 19.13 32.74
N GLU A 85 9.97 18.93 32.10
CA GLU A 85 9.70 17.85 31.15
C GLU A 85 9.30 18.41 29.77
N LYS A 86 9.09 17.51 28.81
CA LYS A 86 8.49 17.83 27.52
C LYS A 86 7.15 17.12 27.39
N ILE A 87 6.13 17.84 26.94
CA ILE A 87 4.78 17.30 26.79
C ILE A 87 4.29 17.55 25.36
N VAL A 88 4.19 16.51 24.53
CA VAL A 88 3.61 16.66 23.19
C VAL A 88 2.09 16.65 23.33
N GLN A 89 1.45 17.65 22.75
CA GLN A 89 0.00 17.75 22.66
C GLN A 89 -0.44 17.20 21.31
N ILE A 90 -1.25 16.13 21.32
CA ILE A 90 -1.78 15.53 20.10
C ILE A 90 -3.26 15.87 20.01
N ILE A 91 -3.68 16.59 18.97
CA ILE A 91 -5.07 16.93 18.70
C ILE A 91 -5.47 16.29 17.38
N ASP A 92 -6.30 15.25 17.49
CA ASP A 92 -6.83 14.56 16.32
C ASP A 92 -8.02 15.31 15.72
N GLU A 93 -8.17 15.20 14.40
CA GLU A 93 -9.21 15.85 13.60
C GLU A 93 -9.40 17.35 13.94
N PHE A 94 -8.30 18.10 13.94
CA PHE A 94 -8.21 19.49 14.40
C PHE A 94 -9.20 20.44 13.70
N GLN A 95 -9.59 20.14 12.47
CA GLN A 95 -10.55 20.94 11.70
C GLN A 95 -11.96 21.00 12.31
N TYR A 96 -12.32 20.12 13.26
CA TYR A 96 -13.63 20.18 13.93
C TYR A 96 -13.69 21.21 15.06
N LEU A 97 -12.56 21.75 15.52
CA LEU A 97 -12.53 22.75 16.60
C LEU A 97 -13.41 23.97 16.32
N ASN A 98 -13.49 24.38 15.05
CA ASN A 98 -14.27 25.53 14.62
C ASN A 98 -15.72 25.20 14.25
N SER A 99 -16.13 23.92 14.24
CA SER A 99 -17.50 23.52 13.85
C SER A 99 -18.36 22.95 14.96
N GLU A 100 -17.77 22.57 16.10
CA GLU A 100 -18.51 21.85 17.16
C GLU A 100 -18.59 22.62 18.50
N ILE A 101 -17.94 23.79 18.62
CA ILE A 101 -17.85 24.53 19.88
C ILE A 101 -18.70 25.81 19.83
N TYR A 102 -19.57 25.98 20.81
CA TYR A 102 -20.51 27.10 20.89
C TYR A 102 -20.26 27.99 22.11
N ARG A 103 -20.57 29.29 21.98
CA ARG A 103 -20.46 30.27 23.09
C ARG A 103 -21.59 30.12 24.10
N ASP A 104 -22.75 29.64 23.66
CA ASP A 104 -23.96 29.49 24.46
C ASP A 104 -24.40 28.03 24.61
N ARG A 105 -25.23 27.78 25.63
CA ARG A 105 -25.79 26.45 25.94
C ARG A 105 -26.85 25.99 24.95
N GLU A 106 -27.49 26.91 24.24
CA GLU A 106 -28.53 26.59 23.25
C GLU A 106 -27.94 26.15 21.91
N THR A 107 -26.60 26.14 21.77
CA THR A 107 -25.85 25.77 20.56
C THR A 107 -26.21 26.62 19.35
N LYS A 108 -26.41 27.92 19.54
CA LYS A 108 -26.78 28.86 18.47
C LYS A 108 -25.62 29.70 17.95
N ASN A 109 -24.67 30.06 18.81
CA ASN A 109 -23.53 30.92 18.48
C ASN A 109 -22.26 30.08 18.39
N LEU A 110 -21.98 29.59 17.18
CA LEU A 110 -20.77 28.82 16.89
C LEU A 110 -19.50 29.68 17.06
N ILE A 111 -18.47 29.11 17.68
CA ILE A 111 -17.13 29.69 17.75
C ILE A 111 -16.36 29.26 16.51
N ASN A 112 -16.40 30.09 15.48
CA ASN A 112 -15.76 29.82 14.19
C ASN A 112 -14.27 30.21 14.14
N ASP A 113 -13.70 30.68 15.25
CA ASP A 113 -12.31 31.13 15.38
C ASP A 113 -11.55 30.43 16.54
N PHE A 114 -12.08 29.31 17.04
CA PHE A 114 -11.54 28.63 18.22
C PHE A 114 -10.08 28.17 18.00
N ALA A 115 -9.75 27.71 16.79
CA ALA A 115 -8.40 27.31 16.43
C ALA A 115 -7.38 28.46 16.51
N ALA A 116 -7.78 29.72 16.30
CA ALA A 116 -6.90 30.88 16.46
C ALA A 116 -6.38 31.02 17.91
N GLY A 117 -7.10 30.43 18.87
CA GLY A 117 -6.63 30.28 20.25
C GLY A 117 -5.28 29.58 20.38
N TYR A 118 -4.84 28.79 19.39
CA TYR A 118 -3.57 28.08 19.45
C TYR A 118 -2.36 28.87 18.93
N MET A 119 -2.53 30.14 18.56
CA MET A 119 -1.47 30.93 17.91
C MET A 119 -0.17 30.99 18.71
N ALA A 120 -0.23 31.22 20.02
CA ALA A 120 0.95 31.23 20.89
C ALA A 120 1.39 29.81 21.28
N THR A 121 0.45 28.90 21.53
CA THR A 121 0.75 27.53 21.98
C THR A 121 1.47 26.71 20.93
N ALA A 122 1.23 26.98 19.65
CA ALA A 122 1.91 26.31 18.54
C ALA A 122 3.42 26.58 18.49
N GLU A 123 3.90 27.64 19.16
CA GLU A 123 5.32 28.02 19.18
C GLU A 123 6.10 27.38 20.34
N TYR A 124 5.43 26.71 21.27
CA TYR A 124 6.07 26.17 22.48
C TYR A 124 6.97 24.97 22.16
N LYS A 125 8.28 25.13 22.40
CA LYS A 125 9.29 24.08 22.15
C LYS A 125 9.27 22.94 23.17
N ASN A 126 8.83 23.22 24.39
CA ASN A 126 8.71 22.26 25.49
C ASN A 126 7.30 21.63 25.56
N ALA A 127 6.32 22.19 24.84
CA ALA A 127 4.98 21.62 24.73
C ALA A 127 4.40 21.71 23.31
N PRO A 128 5.07 21.10 22.30
CA PRO A 128 4.70 21.28 20.90
C PRO A 128 3.35 20.61 20.57
N LEU A 129 2.68 21.15 19.55
CA LEU A 129 1.44 20.59 18.99
C LEU A 129 1.76 19.65 17.83
N LEU A 130 1.13 18.47 17.85
CA LEU A 130 0.96 17.58 16.72
C LEU A 130 -0.53 17.50 16.42
N ILE A 131 -0.92 17.84 15.20
CA ILE A 131 -2.32 17.85 14.79
C ILE A 131 -2.51 16.94 13.58
N SER A 132 -3.67 16.30 13.50
CA SER A 132 -4.12 15.54 12.33
C SER A 132 -5.47 16.06 11.84
N GLY A 133 -5.80 15.72 10.59
CA GLY A 133 -7.10 15.99 10.01
C GLY A 133 -7.29 15.26 8.70
N SER A 134 -8.38 14.51 8.60
CA SER A 134 -8.75 13.74 7.40
C SER A 134 -9.30 14.62 6.27
N TRP A 135 -9.81 15.82 6.60
CA TRP A 135 -10.33 16.80 5.65
C TRP A 135 -9.26 17.85 5.38
N VAL A 136 -8.32 17.51 4.50
CA VAL A 136 -7.09 18.28 4.28
C VAL A 136 -7.43 19.70 3.83
N GLY A 137 -8.41 19.86 2.94
CA GLY A 137 -8.85 21.19 2.49
C GLY A 137 -9.32 22.09 3.64
N TRP A 138 -10.09 21.56 4.59
CA TRP A 138 -10.61 22.33 5.72
C TRP A 138 -9.54 22.61 6.77
N LEU A 139 -8.73 21.59 7.09
CA LEU A 139 -7.60 21.77 7.99
C LEU A 139 -6.66 22.85 7.45
N MET A 140 -6.29 22.77 6.17
CA MET A 140 -5.38 23.74 5.55
C MET A 140 -5.98 25.15 5.51
N LYS A 141 -7.29 25.29 5.31
CA LYS A 141 -7.97 26.58 5.41
C LYS A 141 -7.83 27.17 6.81
N ASP A 142 -8.08 26.39 7.85
CA ASP A 142 -7.95 26.85 9.23
C ASP A 142 -6.50 27.23 9.55
N LEU A 143 -5.52 26.42 9.13
CA LEU A 143 -4.10 26.72 9.35
C LEU A 143 -3.64 27.99 8.62
N ILE A 144 -4.04 28.19 7.36
CA ILE A 144 -3.64 29.37 6.58
C ILE A 144 -4.30 30.64 7.11
N THR A 145 -5.57 30.57 7.51
CA THR A 145 -6.34 31.74 7.93
C THR A 145 -6.10 32.13 9.38
N MET A 146 -5.90 31.15 10.27
CA MET A 146 -5.82 31.39 11.72
C MET A 146 -4.43 31.17 12.30
N LEU A 147 -3.62 30.28 11.71
CA LEU A 147 -2.32 29.87 12.26
C LEU A 147 -1.17 29.94 11.22
N PRO A 148 -1.03 31.05 10.47
CA PRO A 148 -0.13 31.13 9.32
C PRO A 148 1.33 30.95 9.74
N GLY A 149 2.03 30.02 9.08
CA GLY A 149 3.46 29.78 9.28
C GLY A 149 3.82 29.17 10.63
N ARG A 150 2.86 28.57 11.36
CA ARG A 150 3.08 27.94 12.67
C ARG A 150 3.28 26.43 12.63
N PHE A 151 2.85 25.77 11.55
CA PHE A 151 2.92 24.32 11.42
C PHE A 151 3.78 23.92 10.23
N GLN A 152 4.58 22.88 10.45
CA GLN A 152 5.12 22.04 9.39
C GLN A 152 4.05 21.03 8.99
N THR A 153 3.79 20.89 7.70
CA THR A 153 2.83 19.90 7.18
C THR A 153 3.57 18.63 6.75
N LEU A 154 2.97 17.48 7.09
CA LEU A 154 3.36 16.16 6.59
C LEU A 154 2.11 15.51 6.00
N SER A 155 2.12 15.23 4.70
CA SER A 155 1.05 14.46 4.05
C SER A 155 1.33 12.98 4.25
N LEU A 156 0.27 12.21 4.52
CA LEU A 156 0.32 10.74 4.49
C LEU A 156 -0.27 10.27 3.17
N ASP A 157 0.61 9.91 2.25
CA ASP A 157 0.22 9.36 0.95
C ASP A 157 -0.17 7.87 1.10
N PRO A 158 -0.95 7.31 0.15
CA PRO A 158 -1.23 5.88 0.13
C PRO A 158 0.04 5.03 0.14
N LEU A 159 -0.06 3.80 0.66
CA LEU A 159 1.08 2.91 0.76
C LEU A 159 1.65 2.59 -0.63
N PRO A 160 2.99 2.57 -0.79
CA PRO A 160 3.62 1.97 -1.96
C PRO A 160 3.10 0.56 -2.22
N LEU A 161 3.07 0.13 -3.49
CA LEU A 161 2.46 -1.12 -3.90
C LEU A 161 3.02 -2.35 -3.16
N ASP A 162 4.33 -2.38 -2.93
CA ASP A 162 5.02 -3.45 -2.19
C ASP A 162 4.67 -3.44 -0.69
N GLU A 163 4.59 -2.27 -0.06
CA GLU A 163 4.13 -2.14 1.33
C GLU A 163 2.66 -2.54 1.48
N ALA A 164 1.81 -2.17 0.53
CA ALA A 164 0.40 -2.56 0.49
C ALA A 164 0.24 -4.09 0.35
N ILE A 165 1.03 -4.73 -0.52
CA ILE A 165 1.05 -6.20 -0.65
C ILE A 165 1.49 -6.85 0.67
N GLU A 166 2.51 -6.32 1.32
CA GLU A 166 2.98 -6.83 2.61
C GLU A 166 1.95 -6.63 3.73
N MET A 167 1.25 -5.49 3.76
CA MET A 167 0.12 -5.26 4.66
C MET A 167 -0.99 -6.30 4.45
N ILE A 168 -1.38 -6.56 3.20
CA ILE A 168 -2.39 -7.57 2.88
C ILE A 168 -1.93 -8.96 3.34
N ARG A 169 -0.66 -9.32 3.09
CA ARG A 169 -0.10 -10.59 3.55
C ARG A 169 -0.14 -10.72 5.07
N LYS A 170 0.22 -9.65 5.80
CA LYS A 170 0.15 -9.63 7.27
C LYS A 170 -1.28 -9.78 7.78
N TYR A 171 -2.25 -9.10 7.16
CA TYR A 171 -3.66 -9.30 7.51
C TYR A 171 -4.15 -10.71 7.19
N ALA A 172 -3.77 -11.27 6.03
CA ALA A 172 -4.16 -12.62 5.64
C ALA A 172 -3.64 -13.65 6.65
N ASN A 173 -2.38 -13.51 7.08
CA ASN A 173 -1.79 -14.34 8.11
C ASN A 173 -2.45 -14.13 9.48
N PHE A 174 -2.71 -12.88 9.88
CA PHE A 174 -3.30 -12.57 11.19
C PHE A 174 -4.73 -13.11 11.31
N TYR A 175 -5.56 -12.89 10.28
CA TYR A 175 -6.95 -13.34 10.24
C TYR A 175 -7.13 -14.78 9.71
N GLN A 176 -6.03 -15.45 9.35
CA GLN A 176 -6.05 -16.80 8.77
C GLN A 176 -6.95 -16.89 7.52
N ILE A 177 -6.88 -15.87 6.65
CA ILE A 177 -7.66 -15.79 5.42
C ILE A 177 -6.80 -16.28 4.25
N PRO A 178 -7.18 -17.36 3.54
CA PRO A 178 -6.48 -17.79 2.34
C PRO A 178 -6.55 -16.72 1.24
N ILE A 179 -5.39 -16.38 0.68
CA ILE A 179 -5.27 -15.41 -0.41
C ILE A 179 -4.13 -15.83 -1.35
N THR A 180 -4.30 -15.59 -2.64
CA THR A 180 -3.26 -15.85 -3.66
C THR A 180 -2.45 -14.59 -3.96
N ASP A 181 -1.21 -14.75 -4.44
CA ASP A 181 -0.35 -13.62 -4.82
C ASP A 181 -1.00 -12.71 -5.88
N ASP A 182 -1.75 -13.29 -6.82
CA ASP A 182 -2.44 -12.50 -7.85
C ASP A 182 -3.60 -11.68 -7.29
N VAL A 183 -4.34 -12.19 -6.30
CA VAL A 183 -5.40 -11.44 -5.61
C VAL A 183 -4.80 -10.40 -4.66
N MET A 184 -3.67 -10.67 -3.99
CA MET A 184 -2.97 -9.65 -3.19
C MET A 184 -2.53 -8.47 -4.05
N TYR A 185 -1.88 -8.74 -5.19
CA TYR A 185 -1.47 -7.70 -6.14
C TYR A 185 -2.68 -6.92 -6.68
N LEU A 186 -3.77 -7.65 -6.98
CA LEU A 186 -5.01 -7.06 -7.46
C LEU A 186 -5.64 -6.11 -6.43
N MET A 187 -5.76 -6.56 -5.18
CA MET A 187 -6.31 -5.78 -4.08
C MET A 187 -5.47 -4.54 -3.82
N ALA A 188 -4.15 -4.67 -3.71
CA ALA A 188 -3.25 -3.54 -3.49
C ALA A 188 -3.35 -2.50 -4.62
N SER A 189 -3.43 -2.96 -5.87
CA SER A 189 -3.54 -2.08 -7.05
C SER A 189 -4.89 -1.38 -7.13
N LEU A 190 -6.00 -2.08 -6.85
CA LEU A 190 -7.35 -1.50 -6.92
C LEU A 190 -7.64 -0.56 -5.76
N CYS A 191 -7.14 -0.88 -4.57
CA CYS A 191 -7.23 -0.02 -3.40
C CYS A 191 -6.20 1.12 -3.43
N GLU A 192 -5.31 1.16 -4.43
CA GLU A 192 -4.28 2.18 -4.61
C GLU A 192 -3.42 2.37 -3.35
N GLY A 193 -3.16 1.28 -2.61
CA GLY A 193 -2.41 1.32 -1.36
C GLY A 193 -3.14 1.98 -0.18
N ASN A 194 -4.43 2.30 -0.30
CA ASN A 194 -5.21 2.89 0.78
C ASN A 194 -5.43 1.86 1.92
N PRO A 195 -4.88 2.11 3.14
CA PRO A 195 -5.00 1.19 4.27
C PRO A 195 -6.44 0.91 4.69
N PHE A 196 -7.34 1.91 4.61
CA PHE A 196 -8.73 1.80 5.00
C PHE A 196 -9.50 0.83 4.09
N TYR A 197 -9.30 0.91 2.77
CA TYR A 197 -9.93 -0.02 1.83
C TYR A 197 -9.43 -1.44 2.03
N ILE A 198 -8.10 -1.60 2.16
CA ILE A 198 -7.48 -2.90 2.40
C ILE A 198 -8.03 -3.51 3.70
N SER A 199 -8.05 -2.77 4.80
CA SER A 199 -8.58 -3.28 6.07
C SER A 199 -10.07 -3.60 5.98
N SER A 200 -10.86 -2.78 5.27
CA SER A 200 -12.31 -3.00 5.11
C SER A 200 -12.59 -4.27 4.32
N ILE A 201 -11.86 -4.54 3.23
CA ILE A 201 -11.99 -5.78 2.46
C ILE A 201 -11.59 -7.00 3.30
N MET A 202 -10.47 -6.89 4.04
CA MET A 202 -9.97 -7.99 4.86
C MET A 202 -10.90 -8.30 6.05
N GLN A 203 -11.44 -7.29 6.71
CA GLN A 203 -12.27 -7.42 7.92
C GLN A 203 -13.79 -7.44 7.63
N GLY A 204 -14.19 -7.16 6.39
CA GLY A 204 -15.59 -6.98 5.99
C GLY A 204 -16.48 -8.18 6.32
N THR A 205 -17.78 -7.92 6.48
CA THR A 205 -18.76 -8.89 6.99
C THR A 205 -19.36 -9.79 5.90
N TYR A 206 -18.87 -9.71 4.66
CA TYR A 206 -19.36 -10.53 3.56
C TYR A 206 -19.16 -12.03 3.83
N LEU A 207 -20.27 -12.76 4.04
CA LEU A 207 -20.25 -14.16 4.47
C LEU A 207 -19.63 -15.13 3.44
N LYS A 208 -19.67 -14.77 2.14
CA LYS A 208 -19.12 -15.59 1.04
C LYS A 208 -17.72 -15.11 0.61
N LYS A 209 -16.98 -14.49 1.52
CA LYS A 209 -15.63 -13.97 1.26
C LYS A 209 -14.72 -15.08 0.76
N ASP A 210 -14.20 -14.90 -0.45
CA ASP A 210 -13.20 -15.76 -1.07
C ASP A 210 -12.13 -14.87 -1.73
N LEU A 211 -10.94 -14.85 -1.14
CA LEU A 211 -9.78 -14.12 -1.67
C LEU A 211 -8.81 -15.05 -2.41
N THR A 212 -9.21 -16.30 -2.68
CA THR A 212 -8.43 -17.22 -3.51
C THR A 212 -8.79 -17.12 -5.00
N THR A 213 -9.90 -16.43 -5.31
CA THR A 213 -10.37 -16.23 -6.67
C THR A 213 -10.67 -14.77 -6.98
N ARG A 214 -10.63 -14.45 -8.27
CA ARG A 214 -10.87 -13.10 -8.79
C ARG A 214 -12.33 -12.70 -8.67
N GLN A 215 -13.22 -13.65 -8.95
CA GLN A 215 -14.66 -13.50 -8.80
C GLN A 215 -15.05 -13.31 -7.34
N GLY A 216 -14.42 -14.05 -6.42
CA GLY A 216 -14.60 -13.84 -4.98
C GLY A 216 -14.17 -12.43 -4.55
N PHE A 217 -13.00 -11.96 -5.00
CA PHE A 217 -12.55 -10.59 -4.76
C PHE A 217 -13.49 -9.53 -5.34
N LEU A 218 -13.96 -9.70 -6.59
CA LEU A 218 -14.94 -8.80 -7.21
C LEU A 218 -16.24 -8.73 -6.38
N ALA A 219 -16.77 -9.89 -5.94
CA ALA A 219 -17.98 -9.94 -5.14
C ALA A 219 -17.82 -9.22 -3.78
N ILE A 220 -16.62 -9.28 -3.18
CA ILE A 220 -16.32 -8.53 -1.95
C ILE A 220 -16.29 -7.02 -2.24
N LEU A 221 -15.65 -6.59 -3.34
CA LEU A 221 -15.62 -5.18 -3.73
C LEU A 221 -17.03 -4.64 -3.98
N GLU A 222 -17.87 -5.38 -4.71
CA GLU A 222 -19.27 -5.00 -4.94
C GLU A 222 -20.05 -4.92 -3.63
N PHE A 223 -19.83 -5.86 -2.71
CA PHE A 223 -20.42 -5.79 -1.39
C PHE A 223 -19.98 -4.54 -0.63
N GLU A 224 -18.67 -4.27 -0.54
CA GLU A 224 -18.15 -3.13 0.22
C GLU A 224 -18.57 -1.77 -0.37
N THR A 225 -18.84 -1.71 -1.68
CA THR A 225 -19.09 -0.43 -2.40
C THR A 225 -20.55 -0.18 -2.74
N LEU A 226 -21.35 -1.22 -2.98
CA LEU A 226 -22.74 -1.09 -3.41
C LEU A 226 -23.74 -1.52 -2.33
N ASN A 227 -23.37 -2.47 -1.47
CA ASN A 227 -24.28 -2.96 -0.44
C ASN A 227 -24.42 -1.95 0.70
N PRO A 228 -25.63 -1.68 1.22
CA PRO A 228 -25.82 -0.82 2.39
C PRO A 228 -25.05 -1.26 3.64
N ASN A 229 -24.66 -2.53 3.74
CA ASN A 229 -23.85 -3.06 4.83
C ASN A 229 -22.33 -3.00 4.59
N GLY A 230 -21.88 -2.59 3.41
CA GLY A 230 -20.47 -2.39 3.10
C GLY A 230 -19.87 -1.28 3.95
N THR A 231 -18.70 -1.53 4.53
CA THR A 231 -18.02 -0.57 5.42
C THR A 231 -17.53 0.61 4.62
N ILE A 232 -16.91 0.35 3.45
CA ILE A 232 -16.40 1.39 2.56
C ILE A 232 -17.53 2.34 2.14
N LYS A 233 -18.66 1.79 1.68
CA LYS A 233 -19.84 2.58 1.31
C LYS A 233 -20.32 3.45 2.46
N LYS A 234 -20.56 2.87 3.64
CA LYS A 234 -21.06 3.61 4.81
C LYS A 234 -20.16 4.78 5.17
N THR A 235 -18.86 4.52 5.31
CA THR A 235 -17.90 5.58 5.67
C THR A 235 -17.93 6.69 4.64
N TRP A 236 -17.84 6.40 3.35
CA TRP A 236 -17.91 7.44 2.31
C TRP A 236 -19.22 8.23 2.33
N LEU A 237 -20.36 7.57 2.56
CA LEU A 237 -21.64 8.26 2.69
C LEU A 237 -21.71 9.16 3.93
N ASP A 238 -21.12 8.74 5.05
CA ASP A 238 -21.02 9.58 6.25
C ASP A 238 -20.18 10.84 5.99
N TYR A 239 -19.00 10.68 5.37
CA TYR A 239 -18.16 11.81 4.95
C TYR A 239 -18.90 12.74 3.98
N PHE A 240 -19.58 12.16 2.99
CA PHE A 240 -20.32 12.94 2.01
C PHE A 240 -21.50 13.69 2.60
N HIS A 241 -22.29 13.06 3.47
CA HIS A 241 -23.41 13.70 4.13
C HIS A 241 -22.94 14.86 5.02
N ALA A 242 -21.83 14.69 5.74
CA ALA A 242 -21.22 15.77 6.52
C ALA A 242 -20.70 16.92 5.64
N ALA A 243 -20.21 16.62 4.43
CA ALA A 243 -19.75 17.64 3.48
C ALA A 243 -20.94 18.42 2.93
N ILE A 244 -21.93 17.72 2.40
CA ILE A 244 -23.11 18.33 1.78
C ILE A 244 -23.92 19.14 2.77
N SER A 245 -24.12 18.68 4.01
CA SER A 245 -24.86 19.45 5.01
C SER A 245 -24.19 20.82 5.27
N LYS A 246 -22.86 20.88 5.20
CA LYS A 246 -22.09 22.11 5.35
C LYS A 246 -22.08 22.97 4.08
N ILE A 247 -22.23 22.37 2.90
CA ILE A 247 -22.32 23.08 1.61
C ILE A 247 -23.76 23.57 1.34
N ASN A 248 -24.78 22.91 1.91
CA ASN A 248 -26.22 23.18 1.80
C ASN A 248 -26.69 23.36 0.34
N ASP A 249 -26.41 22.38 -0.51
CA ASP A 249 -26.55 22.54 -1.96
C ASP A 249 -27.23 21.35 -2.66
N GLN A 250 -28.41 21.61 -3.24
CA GLN A 250 -29.17 20.69 -4.07
C GLN A 250 -28.42 20.24 -5.35
N HIS A 251 -27.47 21.03 -5.84
CA HIS A 251 -26.72 20.76 -7.08
C HIS A 251 -25.38 20.06 -6.85
N ALA A 252 -24.90 19.98 -5.61
CA ALA A 252 -23.60 19.37 -5.29
C ALA A 252 -23.52 17.91 -5.78
N ARG A 253 -24.59 17.12 -5.59
CA ARG A 253 -24.68 15.72 -6.06
C ARG A 253 -24.52 15.62 -7.57
N HIS A 254 -25.24 16.47 -8.31
CA HIS A 254 -25.20 16.51 -9.78
C HIS A 254 -23.80 16.85 -10.31
N ILE A 255 -23.13 17.83 -9.68
CA ILE A 255 -21.77 18.23 -10.05
C ILE A 255 -20.78 17.07 -9.83
N VAL A 256 -20.80 16.43 -8.65
CA VAL A 256 -19.87 15.33 -8.34
C VAL A 256 -20.14 14.13 -9.25
N LEU A 257 -21.40 13.77 -9.51
CA LEU A 257 -21.75 12.69 -10.44
C LEU A 257 -21.24 12.96 -11.85
N TYR A 258 -21.44 14.19 -12.36
CA TYR A 258 -20.95 14.59 -13.68
C TYR A 258 -19.43 14.45 -13.78
N LEU A 259 -18.70 14.87 -12.75
CA LEU A 259 -17.25 14.74 -12.69
C LEU A 259 -16.81 13.27 -12.60
N CYS A 260 -17.53 12.42 -11.88
CA CYS A 260 -17.27 10.97 -11.80
C CYS A 260 -17.40 10.30 -13.18
N LYS A 261 -18.45 10.63 -13.95
CA LYS A 261 -18.63 10.15 -15.33
C LYS A 261 -17.50 10.59 -16.27
N HIS A 262 -16.88 11.73 -15.98
CA HIS A 262 -15.77 12.28 -16.74
C HIS A 262 -14.42 12.19 -16.01
N ARG A 263 -14.25 11.19 -15.12
CA ARG A 263 -13.09 11.09 -14.21
C ARG A 263 -11.72 11.11 -14.86
N HIS A 264 -11.61 10.83 -16.16
CA HIS A 264 -10.32 10.81 -16.88
C HIS A 264 -9.93 12.15 -17.50
N ARG A 265 -10.68 13.23 -17.26
CA ARG A 265 -10.35 14.57 -17.77
C ARG A 265 -10.72 15.67 -16.80
N PHE A 266 -10.05 16.80 -16.98
CA PHE A 266 -10.43 18.06 -16.38
C PHE A 266 -11.61 18.71 -17.13
N VAL A 267 -12.62 19.15 -16.40
CA VAL A 267 -13.86 19.77 -16.86
C VAL A 267 -13.87 21.25 -16.48
N SER A 268 -14.26 22.13 -17.40
CA SER A 268 -14.33 23.58 -17.11
C SER A 268 -15.62 23.97 -16.39
N LYS A 269 -15.61 25.08 -15.64
CA LYS A 269 -16.84 25.64 -15.02
C LYS A 269 -17.96 25.90 -16.01
N LYS A 270 -17.60 26.45 -17.18
CA LYS A 270 -18.55 26.74 -18.26
C LYS A 270 -19.26 25.47 -18.71
N GLU A 271 -18.51 24.40 -18.87
CA GLU A 271 -19.05 23.10 -19.23
C GLU A 271 -19.98 22.53 -18.15
N ILE A 272 -19.56 22.55 -16.88
CA ILE A 272 -20.40 22.11 -15.75
C ILE A 272 -21.73 22.88 -15.75
N LYS A 273 -21.66 24.21 -15.86
CA LYS A 273 -22.85 25.08 -15.86
C LYS A 273 -23.79 24.78 -17.02
N THR A 274 -23.26 24.62 -18.23
CA THR A 274 -24.05 24.36 -19.44
C THR A 274 -24.65 22.95 -19.43
N GLN A 275 -23.88 21.93 -19.09
CA GLN A 275 -24.32 20.53 -19.16
C GLN A 275 -25.33 20.20 -18.06
N LEU A 276 -25.17 20.78 -16.87
CA LEU A 276 -26.10 20.59 -15.75
C LEU A 276 -27.21 21.65 -15.69
N GLN A 277 -27.27 22.56 -16.68
CA GLN A 277 -28.29 23.62 -16.77
C GLN A 277 -28.46 24.41 -15.46
N LEU A 278 -27.35 24.78 -14.83
CA LEU A 278 -27.36 25.40 -13.50
C LEU A 278 -27.79 26.87 -13.57
N GLU A 279 -28.93 27.19 -12.97
CA GLU A 279 -29.43 28.56 -12.81
C GLU A 279 -28.72 29.28 -11.65
N MET A 280 -27.43 29.58 -11.82
CA MET A 280 -26.63 30.34 -10.85
C MET A 280 -25.56 31.22 -11.49
N THR A 281 -25.05 32.20 -10.75
CA THR A 281 -23.93 33.05 -11.22
C THR A 281 -22.62 32.28 -11.20
N ASP A 282 -21.60 32.79 -11.92
CA ASP A 282 -20.28 32.16 -11.95
C ASP A 282 -19.61 32.21 -10.57
N ASP A 283 -19.83 33.28 -9.80
CA ASP A 283 -19.33 33.41 -8.43
C ASP A 283 -19.97 32.40 -7.48
N GLN A 284 -21.28 32.17 -7.60
CA GLN A 284 -21.98 31.14 -6.82
C GLN A 284 -21.46 29.75 -7.16
N LEU A 285 -21.26 29.45 -8.45
CA LEU A 285 -20.68 28.18 -8.88
C LEU A 285 -19.24 28.02 -8.37
N ASP A 286 -18.43 29.09 -8.38
CA ASP A 286 -17.08 29.07 -7.82
C ASP A 286 -17.05 28.78 -6.33
N GLN A 287 -17.94 29.41 -5.55
CA GLN A 287 -18.05 29.12 -4.12
C GLN A 287 -18.40 27.65 -3.86
N LYS A 288 -19.34 27.09 -4.63
CA LYS A 288 -19.76 25.69 -4.52
C LYS A 288 -18.64 24.72 -4.91
N LEU A 289 -17.97 24.95 -6.03
CA LEU A 289 -16.84 24.13 -6.48
C LEU A 289 -15.66 24.21 -5.52
N ASN A 290 -15.38 25.40 -4.96
CA ASN A 290 -14.36 25.53 -3.92
C ASN A 290 -14.77 24.78 -2.65
N ALA A 291 -16.04 24.79 -2.25
CA ALA A 291 -16.49 24.04 -1.08
C ALA A 291 -16.37 22.52 -1.28
N LEU A 292 -16.72 22.02 -2.46
CA LEU A 292 -16.53 20.60 -2.84
C LEU A 292 -15.05 20.21 -2.87
N TYR A 293 -14.19 21.09 -3.40
CA TYR A 293 -12.74 20.88 -3.39
C TYR A 293 -12.19 20.84 -1.98
N MET A 294 -12.62 21.77 -1.12
CA MET A 294 -12.18 21.86 0.27
C MET A 294 -12.68 20.67 1.11
N ALA A 295 -13.79 20.04 0.72
CA ALA A 295 -14.30 18.81 1.30
C ALA A 295 -13.65 17.54 0.73
N ASP A 296 -12.59 17.67 -0.09
CA ASP A 296 -11.89 16.56 -0.75
C ASP A 296 -12.81 15.68 -1.62
N MET A 297 -13.92 16.24 -2.13
CA MET A 297 -14.90 15.53 -2.99
C MET A 297 -14.59 15.66 -4.48
N ILE A 298 -13.78 16.65 -4.86
CA ILE A 298 -13.32 16.89 -6.24
C ILE A 298 -11.89 17.41 -6.24
N ASN A 299 -11.19 17.24 -7.35
CA ASN A 299 -9.87 17.78 -7.58
C ASN A 299 -9.91 19.07 -8.41
N ARG A 300 -8.94 19.95 -8.21
CA ARG A 300 -8.74 21.20 -8.97
C ARG A 300 -7.41 21.15 -9.74
N GLY A 301 -7.44 21.52 -11.02
CA GLY A 301 -6.25 21.61 -11.86
C GLY A 301 -5.44 22.90 -11.64
N GLY A 302 -4.17 22.90 -12.05
CA GLY A 302 -3.23 24.00 -11.78
C GLY A 302 -3.53 25.35 -12.43
N LEU A 303 -4.31 25.39 -13.52
CA LEU A 303 -4.88 26.64 -14.05
C LEU A 303 -6.32 26.74 -13.54
N ASN A 304 -6.58 27.77 -12.72
CA ASN A 304 -7.65 27.99 -11.75
C ASN A 304 -9.14 27.71 -12.10
N TYR A 305 -9.49 27.01 -13.18
CA TYR A 305 -10.87 26.92 -13.68
C TYR A 305 -11.28 25.55 -14.22
N LYS A 306 -10.54 24.49 -13.87
CA LYS A 306 -10.93 23.12 -14.21
C LYS A 306 -10.94 22.18 -13.02
N PHE A 307 -11.90 21.27 -13.05
CA PHE A 307 -12.21 20.34 -11.97
C PHE A 307 -12.26 18.90 -12.50
N GLN A 308 -11.99 17.95 -11.63
CA GLN A 308 -12.01 16.52 -11.94
C GLN A 308 -12.55 15.76 -10.75
N ALA A 309 -13.05 14.54 -10.95
CA ALA A 309 -13.30 13.65 -9.82
C ALA A 309 -12.04 13.40 -8.99
N VAL A 310 -12.22 12.96 -7.75
CA VAL A 310 -11.12 12.44 -6.93
C VAL A 310 -10.44 11.31 -7.68
N ASN A 311 -9.11 11.28 -7.65
CA ASN A 311 -8.34 10.20 -8.27
C ASN A 311 -8.33 9.00 -7.33
N ASP A 312 -9.48 8.35 -7.22
CA ASP A 312 -9.71 7.20 -6.37
C ASP A 312 -10.52 6.17 -7.19
N ASN A 313 -10.06 4.92 -7.19
CA ASN A 313 -10.65 3.83 -7.96
C ASN A 313 -12.00 3.34 -7.40
N ILE A 314 -12.32 3.66 -6.16
CA ILE A 314 -13.47 3.18 -5.40
C ILE A 314 -14.51 4.28 -5.16
N PHE A 315 -14.08 5.49 -4.79
CA PHE A 315 -14.97 6.60 -4.42
C PHE A 315 -16.08 6.84 -5.44
N ASP A 316 -15.73 6.95 -6.73
CA ASP A 316 -16.69 7.21 -7.79
C ASP A 316 -17.72 6.08 -7.94
N LYS A 317 -17.37 4.83 -7.65
CA LYS A 317 -18.30 3.69 -7.72
C LYS A 317 -19.28 3.72 -6.57
N VAL A 318 -18.81 4.05 -5.36
CA VAL A 318 -19.69 4.28 -4.21
C VAL A 318 -20.69 5.39 -4.55
N PHE A 319 -20.17 6.50 -5.10
CA PHE A 319 -20.97 7.67 -5.39
C PHE A 319 -22.01 7.44 -6.50
N MET A 320 -21.58 6.86 -7.62
CA MET A 320 -22.48 6.50 -8.73
C MET A 320 -23.48 5.41 -8.32
N GLY A 321 -23.07 4.47 -7.48
CA GLY A 321 -23.95 3.40 -6.99
C GLY A 321 -25.04 3.90 -6.06
N GLU A 322 -24.77 4.94 -5.27
CA GLU A 322 -25.78 5.55 -4.39
C GLU A 322 -26.70 6.52 -5.14
N TYR A 323 -26.13 7.45 -5.92
CA TYR A 323 -26.88 8.59 -6.47
C TYR A 323 -27.17 8.50 -7.97
N GLY A 324 -26.60 7.52 -8.68
CA GLY A 324 -26.71 7.42 -10.14
C GLY A 324 -28.14 7.22 -10.63
N ASN A 325 -28.95 6.44 -9.90
CA ASN A 325 -30.36 6.19 -10.24
C ASN A 325 -31.21 7.46 -10.07
N ASP A 326 -31.02 8.17 -8.96
CA ASP A 326 -31.83 9.33 -8.59
C ASP A 326 -31.60 10.54 -9.52
N VAL A 327 -30.44 10.58 -10.18
CA VAL A 327 -30.01 11.75 -10.96
C VAL A 327 -30.04 11.49 -12.47
N ASP A 328 -29.63 10.31 -12.93
CA ASP A 328 -29.38 10.06 -14.37
C ASP A 328 -29.80 8.66 -14.87
N ASP A 329 -30.66 7.91 -14.16
CA ASP A 329 -31.11 6.55 -14.53
C ASP A 329 -29.93 5.59 -14.84
N PHE A 330 -28.88 5.66 -14.02
CA PHE A 330 -27.62 4.94 -14.21
C PHE A 330 -27.72 3.44 -13.86
N ASP A 331 -27.42 2.54 -14.80
CA ASP A 331 -27.40 1.10 -14.50
C ASP A 331 -26.18 0.72 -13.65
N THR A 332 -26.42 0.31 -12.41
CA THR A 332 -25.41 -0.23 -11.47
C THR A 332 -24.53 -1.34 -12.06
N LYS A 333 -24.98 -2.07 -13.09
CA LYS A 333 -24.14 -3.05 -13.81
C LYS A 333 -22.93 -2.44 -14.49
N GLU A 334 -22.96 -1.14 -14.83
CA GLU A 334 -21.80 -0.45 -15.40
C GLU A 334 -20.62 -0.40 -14.40
N ILE A 335 -20.91 -0.36 -13.09
CA ILE A 335 -19.90 -0.42 -12.03
C ILE A 335 -19.22 -1.78 -12.03
N THR A 336 -20.00 -2.87 -12.03
CA THR A 336 -19.49 -4.25 -12.13
C THR A 336 -18.60 -4.43 -13.36
N GLN A 337 -19.05 -3.98 -14.53
CA GLN A 337 -18.29 -4.05 -15.78
C GLN A 337 -16.99 -3.23 -15.72
N THR A 338 -17.02 -2.09 -15.03
CA THR A 338 -15.84 -1.25 -14.83
C THR A 338 -14.82 -1.93 -13.93
N TYR A 339 -15.24 -2.52 -12.80
CA TYR A 339 -14.35 -3.32 -11.97
C TYR A 339 -13.78 -4.51 -12.74
N GLN A 340 -14.60 -5.22 -13.52
CA GLN A 340 -14.12 -6.35 -14.32
C GLN A 340 -13.02 -5.93 -15.30
N ARG A 341 -13.19 -4.82 -16.02
CA ARG A 341 -12.16 -4.27 -16.93
C ARG A 341 -10.88 -3.91 -16.18
N MET A 342 -10.98 -3.24 -15.03
CA MET A 342 -9.81 -2.87 -14.22
C MET A 342 -9.08 -4.12 -13.71
N ILE A 343 -9.82 -5.13 -13.25
CA ILE A 343 -9.28 -6.41 -12.81
C ILE A 343 -8.50 -7.09 -13.95
N ASP A 344 -9.07 -7.13 -15.16
CA ASP A 344 -8.44 -7.75 -16.32
C ASP A 344 -7.14 -7.02 -16.72
N ASP A 345 -7.14 -5.68 -16.70
CA ASP A 345 -5.97 -4.85 -17.00
C ASP A 345 -4.85 -5.04 -15.97
N ILE A 346 -5.19 -5.03 -14.68
CA ILE A 346 -4.22 -5.23 -13.59
C ILE A 346 -3.62 -6.63 -13.69
N GLN A 347 -4.42 -7.65 -14.00
CA GLN A 347 -3.92 -9.01 -14.19
C GLN A 347 -3.02 -9.15 -15.40
N LYS A 348 -3.33 -8.46 -16.50
CA LYS A 348 -2.45 -8.42 -17.67
C LYS A 348 -1.10 -7.86 -17.28
N LYS A 349 -1.05 -6.78 -16.49
CA LYS A 349 0.19 -6.21 -15.94
C LYS A 349 0.91 -7.20 -15.03
N TYR A 350 0.19 -7.85 -14.10
CA TYR A 350 0.76 -8.86 -13.21
C TYR A 350 1.41 -10.02 -13.98
N ARG A 351 0.72 -10.57 -14.98
CA ARG A 351 1.25 -11.66 -15.83
C ARG A 351 2.48 -11.22 -16.63
N GLN A 352 2.50 -9.98 -17.13
CA GLN A 352 3.67 -9.43 -17.81
C GLN A 352 4.86 -9.27 -16.87
N LEU A 353 4.64 -8.79 -15.65
CA LEU A 353 5.69 -8.68 -14.62
C LEU A 353 6.22 -10.05 -14.22
N LEU A 354 5.32 -11.01 -13.96
CA LEU A 354 5.68 -12.38 -13.64
C LEU A 354 6.46 -13.05 -14.79
N GLY A 355 6.06 -12.80 -16.03
CA GLY A 355 6.79 -13.26 -17.22
C GLY A 355 8.21 -12.70 -17.28
N LYS A 356 8.37 -11.38 -17.10
CA LYS A 356 9.69 -10.71 -17.04
C LYS A 356 10.54 -11.23 -15.88
N TYR A 357 9.93 -11.44 -14.71
CA TYR A 357 10.60 -11.99 -13.54
C TYR A 357 11.11 -13.40 -13.83
N ASN A 358 10.25 -14.29 -14.32
CA ASN A 358 10.62 -15.67 -14.66
C ASN A 358 11.72 -15.71 -15.74
N GLN A 359 11.65 -14.84 -16.74
CA GLN A 359 12.69 -14.72 -17.76
C GLN A 359 14.04 -14.32 -17.15
N LYS A 360 14.07 -13.28 -16.30
CA LYS A 360 15.28 -12.85 -15.60
C LYS A 360 15.84 -13.95 -14.69
N MET A 361 14.96 -14.68 -14.00
CA MET A 361 15.35 -15.79 -13.15
C MET A 361 15.94 -16.95 -13.96
N GLY A 362 15.41 -17.25 -15.15
CA GLY A 362 16.00 -18.20 -16.09
C GLY A 362 17.41 -17.78 -16.51
N LEU A 363 17.56 -16.56 -17.04
CA LEU A 363 18.85 -16.02 -17.48
C LEU A 363 19.90 -15.98 -16.36
N TYR A 364 19.50 -15.63 -15.13
CA TYR A 364 20.40 -15.66 -13.99
C TYR A 364 20.90 -17.08 -13.68
N THR A 365 20.05 -18.09 -13.86
CA THR A 365 20.41 -19.50 -13.63
C THR A 365 21.40 -19.98 -14.67
N GLU A 366 21.16 -19.65 -15.94
CA GLU A 366 22.11 -19.93 -17.03
C GLU A 366 23.45 -19.27 -16.76
N TYR A 367 23.45 -17.99 -16.38
CA TYR A 367 24.66 -17.25 -16.01
C TYR A 367 25.44 -17.94 -14.89
N VAL A 368 24.77 -18.33 -13.80
CA VAL A 368 25.44 -19.00 -12.66
C VAL A 368 26.04 -20.35 -13.10
N LEU A 369 25.33 -21.16 -13.89
CA LEU A 369 25.86 -22.43 -14.38
C LEU A 369 27.07 -22.24 -15.30
N ILE A 370 27.04 -21.23 -16.17
CA ILE A 370 28.17 -20.84 -17.02
C ILE A 370 29.37 -20.42 -16.14
N ASP A 371 29.14 -19.58 -15.12
CA ASP A 371 30.14 -19.13 -14.15
C ASP A 371 30.80 -20.31 -13.43
N GLN A 372 30.01 -21.29 -12.96
CA GLN A 372 30.52 -22.50 -12.32
C GLN A 372 31.38 -23.33 -13.26
N LEU A 373 30.91 -23.57 -14.50
CA LEU A 373 31.68 -24.33 -15.50
C LEU A 373 33.01 -23.65 -15.85
N MET A 374 33.03 -22.30 -15.94
CA MET A 374 34.25 -21.55 -16.22
C MET A 374 35.26 -21.61 -15.08
N TYR A 375 34.82 -21.44 -13.82
CA TYR A 375 35.74 -21.09 -12.73
C TYR A 375 35.86 -22.12 -11.60
N SER A 376 34.84 -22.94 -11.39
CA SER A 376 34.70 -23.76 -10.18
C SER A 376 34.67 -25.25 -10.47
N ALA A 377 33.99 -25.66 -11.54
CA ALA A 377 33.70 -27.08 -11.83
C ALA A 377 34.98 -27.91 -11.97
N HIS A 378 35.99 -27.39 -12.69
CA HIS A 378 37.27 -28.09 -12.85
C HIS A 378 38.14 -28.12 -11.60
N LYS A 379 37.95 -27.18 -10.66
CA LYS A 379 38.70 -27.15 -9.39
C LYS A 379 38.09 -28.10 -8.35
N ASN A 380 36.78 -28.31 -8.44
CA ASN A 380 36.00 -29.12 -7.52
C ASN A 380 35.28 -30.24 -8.27
N SER A 381 35.97 -30.93 -9.19
CA SER A 381 35.35 -31.87 -10.13
C SER A 381 34.57 -32.98 -9.40
N ASP A 382 35.14 -33.57 -8.34
CA ASP A 382 34.47 -34.64 -7.57
C ASP A 382 33.16 -34.18 -6.94
N TYR A 383 33.11 -32.94 -6.46
CA TYR A 383 31.89 -32.36 -5.92
C TYR A 383 30.81 -32.23 -6.99
N PHE A 384 31.10 -31.57 -8.12
CA PHE A 384 30.10 -31.38 -9.18
C PHE A 384 29.71 -32.70 -9.87
N LYS A 385 30.62 -33.68 -9.96
CA LYS A 385 30.30 -35.05 -10.40
C LYS A 385 29.33 -35.73 -9.44
N SER A 386 29.51 -35.57 -8.13
CA SER A 386 28.59 -36.17 -7.13
C SER A 386 27.16 -35.65 -7.23
N LEU A 387 26.99 -34.39 -7.66
CA LEU A 387 25.69 -33.75 -7.87
C LEU A 387 25.05 -34.11 -9.23
N THR A 388 25.81 -34.67 -10.16
CA THR A 388 25.41 -34.83 -11.55
C THR A 388 25.25 -36.30 -11.90
N HIS A 389 24.07 -36.69 -12.36
CA HIS A 389 23.78 -38.07 -12.70
C HIS A 389 24.14 -38.40 -14.15
N ASN A 390 24.44 -39.68 -14.38
CA ASN A 390 24.65 -40.26 -15.71
C ASN A 390 25.82 -39.67 -16.51
N LEU A 391 26.88 -39.26 -15.79
CA LEU A 391 28.17 -38.94 -16.39
C LEU A 391 28.95 -40.23 -16.73
N PRO A 392 29.76 -40.22 -17.81
CA PRO A 392 30.73 -41.28 -18.10
C PRO A 392 31.71 -41.48 -16.95
N GLN A 393 32.21 -42.71 -16.77
CA GLN A 393 33.16 -43.02 -15.67
C GLN A 393 34.48 -42.26 -15.79
N ASN A 394 34.92 -41.94 -17.01
CA ASN A 394 36.12 -41.19 -17.31
C ASN A 394 35.86 -39.68 -17.49
N PHE A 395 34.67 -39.19 -17.13
CA PHE A 395 34.33 -37.78 -17.25
C PHE A 395 35.03 -36.96 -16.17
N GLU A 396 35.67 -35.86 -16.58
CA GLU A 396 36.21 -34.85 -15.68
C GLU A 396 35.80 -33.46 -16.17
N PHE A 397 35.44 -32.59 -15.22
CA PHE A 397 35.32 -31.17 -15.53
C PHE A 397 36.72 -30.61 -15.77
N VAL A 398 36.93 -30.01 -16.93
CA VAL A 398 38.20 -29.41 -17.32
C VAL A 398 38.10 -27.90 -17.37
N LYS A 399 39.25 -27.23 -17.46
CA LYS A 399 39.26 -25.81 -17.78
C LYS A 399 38.88 -25.64 -19.25
N TYR A 400 37.61 -25.32 -19.49
CA TYR A 400 37.07 -25.08 -20.83
C TYR A 400 37.74 -23.88 -21.51
N GLU A 401 37.96 -23.99 -22.82
CA GLU A 401 38.46 -22.88 -23.64
C GLU A 401 37.49 -21.70 -23.59
N ARG A 402 36.20 -22.01 -23.69
CA ARG A 402 35.10 -21.04 -23.70
C ARG A 402 33.83 -21.69 -23.15
N VAL A 403 33.03 -20.91 -22.42
CA VAL A 403 31.69 -21.30 -21.97
C VAL A 403 30.72 -20.15 -22.26
N TRP A 404 29.64 -20.40 -23.01
CA TRP A 404 28.68 -19.36 -23.39
C TRP A 404 27.31 -19.94 -23.76
N SER A 405 26.31 -19.06 -23.89
CA SER A 405 25.03 -19.43 -24.50
C SER A 405 25.15 -19.38 -26.02
N TYR A 406 24.89 -20.50 -26.70
CA TYR A 406 25.12 -20.64 -28.13
C TYR A 406 23.88 -20.24 -28.93
N LYS A 407 24.02 -19.27 -29.84
CA LYS A 407 23.01 -18.90 -30.83
C LYS A 407 23.61 -18.96 -32.22
N ALA A 408 23.01 -19.74 -33.10
CA ALA A 408 23.44 -19.80 -34.50
C ALA A 408 23.21 -18.46 -35.19
N SER A 409 24.08 -18.11 -36.15
CA SER A 409 23.86 -16.96 -37.02
C SER A 409 22.58 -17.16 -37.85
N PRO A 410 21.78 -16.09 -38.10
CA PRO A 410 20.61 -16.13 -38.98
C PRO A 410 20.87 -16.73 -40.37
N VAL A 411 22.12 -16.66 -40.84
CA VAL A 411 22.58 -17.17 -42.14
C VAL A 411 22.74 -18.70 -42.14
N LEU A 412 23.01 -19.32 -40.98
CA LEU A 412 23.24 -20.77 -40.85
C LEU A 412 21.94 -21.52 -40.51
N ARG A 413 21.14 -20.99 -39.57
CA ARG A 413 19.79 -21.48 -39.23
C ARG A 413 19.10 -20.42 -38.38
N ASN A 414 17.97 -19.89 -38.84
CA ASN A 414 17.10 -19.10 -37.97
C ASN A 414 16.60 -19.97 -36.81
N ASP A 415 16.67 -19.42 -35.58
CA ASP A 415 16.12 -19.96 -34.33
C ASP A 415 16.83 -21.17 -33.67
N PHE A 416 18.11 -21.45 -33.98
CA PHE A 416 18.87 -22.45 -33.21
C PHE A 416 19.58 -21.83 -31.98
N GLN A 417 19.18 -22.25 -30.78
CA GLN A 417 19.81 -21.87 -29.52
C GLN A 417 19.99 -23.06 -28.57
N VAL A 418 21.15 -23.10 -27.91
CA VAL A 418 21.45 -23.94 -26.75
C VAL A 418 21.86 -23.06 -25.58
N ASP A 419 21.35 -23.38 -24.38
CA ASP A 419 21.51 -22.53 -23.20
C ASP A 419 22.98 -22.44 -22.75
N ILE A 420 23.72 -23.56 -22.82
CA ILE A 420 25.14 -23.65 -22.45
C ILE A 420 25.92 -24.45 -23.50
N PHE A 421 27.06 -23.93 -23.93
CA PHE A 421 28.09 -24.69 -24.63
C PHE A 421 29.45 -24.39 -23.99
N ALA A 422 30.08 -25.43 -23.45
CA ALA A 422 31.41 -25.40 -22.86
C ALA A 422 32.37 -26.18 -23.75
N LYS A 423 33.21 -25.49 -24.52
CA LYS A 423 34.15 -26.11 -25.45
C LYS A 423 35.45 -26.47 -24.73
N ALA A 424 35.86 -27.72 -24.87
CA ALA A 424 37.09 -28.24 -24.31
C ALA A 424 38.13 -28.53 -25.41
N ASN A 425 39.37 -28.79 -25.01
CA ASN A 425 40.44 -29.19 -25.92
C ASN A 425 40.20 -30.61 -26.46
N GLU A 426 40.88 -30.97 -27.56
CA GLU A 426 40.84 -32.33 -28.10
C GLU A 426 41.18 -33.39 -27.03
N GLY A 427 40.44 -34.51 -27.03
CA GLY A 427 40.60 -35.58 -26.06
C GLY A 427 39.97 -35.31 -24.68
N THR A 428 39.20 -34.23 -24.53
CA THR A 428 38.48 -33.90 -23.29
C THR A 428 37.02 -33.54 -23.55
N TYR A 429 36.13 -33.77 -22.58
CA TYR A 429 34.69 -33.60 -22.76
C TYR A 429 34.27 -32.14 -22.89
N SER A 430 33.73 -31.76 -24.05
CA SER A 430 32.92 -30.55 -24.21
C SER A 430 31.51 -30.77 -23.65
N ILE A 431 30.87 -29.75 -23.08
CA ILE A 431 29.50 -29.84 -22.54
C ILE A 431 28.53 -29.06 -23.42
N ILE A 432 27.39 -29.68 -23.71
CA ILE A 432 26.23 -29.04 -24.33
C ILE A 432 25.08 -29.10 -23.32
N GLY A 433 24.54 -27.96 -22.89
CA GLY A 433 23.64 -27.85 -21.76
C GLY A 433 22.30 -27.17 -22.05
N GLU A 434 21.22 -27.68 -21.45
CA GLU A 434 19.91 -27.03 -21.40
C GLU A 434 19.50 -26.76 -19.94
N VAL A 435 18.93 -25.60 -19.68
CA VAL A 435 18.60 -25.11 -18.33
C VAL A 435 17.10 -24.85 -18.24
N LYS A 436 16.45 -25.37 -17.20
CA LYS A 436 15.04 -25.14 -16.92
C LYS A 436 14.82 -24.73 -15.46
N ARG A 437 14.49 -23.46 -15.27
CA ARG A 437 14.03 -22.93 -13.98
C ARG A 437 12.53 -22.70 -13.99
N ARG A 438 11.77 -23.75 -13.71
CA ARG A 438 10.31 -23.69 -13.55
C ARG A 438 9.95 -24.18 -12.15
N SER A 439 9.05 -23.49 -11.45
CA SER A 439 8.60 -23.88 -10.11
C SER A 439 7.50 -24.95 -10.13
N THR A 440 6.75 -25.08 -11.22
CA THR A 440 5.54 -25.93 -11.28
C THR A 440 5.65 -27.13 -12.22
N GLN A 441 6.48 -27.05 -13.27
CA GLN A 441 6.57 -28.09 -14.29
C GLN A 441 7.94 -28.77 -14.31
N LYS A 442 7.94 -30.11 -14.24
CA LYS A 442 9.15 -30.92 -14.42
C LYS A 442 9.58 -31.01 -15.87
N PHE A 443 10.86 -31.27 -16.12
CA PHE A 443 11.40 -31.51 -17.45
C PHE A 443 10.78 -32.76 -18.09
N SER A 444 10.24 -32.60 -19.30
CA SER A 444 9.40 -33.57 -19.98
C SER A 444 10.14 -34.39 -21.05
N LEU A 445 9.56 -35.54 -21.43
CA LEU A 445 10.10 -36.37 -22.51
C LEU A 445 10.14 -35.63 -23.85
N LYS A 446 9.17 -34.76 -24.13
CA LYS A 446 9.14 -33.94 -25.34
C LYS A 446 10.36 -33.01 -25.39
N GLU A 447 10.67 -32.36 -24.27
CA GLU A 447 11.84 -31.48 -24.16
C GLU A 447 13.14 -32.26 -24.26
N ALA A 448 13.23 -33.45 -23.64
CA ALA A 448 14.41 -34.30 -23.74
C ALA A 448 14.72 -34.70 -25.20
N ARG A 449 13.68 -35.03 -25.99
CA ARG A 449 13.83 -35.38 -27.41
C ARG A 449 14.27 -34.18 -28.24
N LEU A 450 13.63 -33.02 -28.04
CA LEU A 450 14.01 -31.78 -28.72
C LEU A 450 15.45 -31.39 -28.40
N PHE A 451 15.86 -31.50 -27.14
CA PHE A 451 17.23 -31.22 -26.74
C PHE A 451 18.24 -32.19 -27.37
N PHE A 452 17.91 -33.48 -27.44
CA PHE A 452 18.75 -34.47 -28.12
C PHE A 452 18.97 -34.13 -29.59
N GLU A 453 17.94 -33.68 -30.31
CA GLU A 453 18.07 -33.19 -31.69
C GLU A 453 18.98 -31.95 -31.80
N LYS A 454 18.93 -31.05 -30.80
CA LYS A 454 19.83 -29.89 -30.75
C LYS A 454 21.29 -30.30 -30.57
N ILE A 455 21.57 -31.30 -29.74
CA ILE A 455 22.93 -31.78 -29.48
C ILE A 455 23.57 -32.28 -30.79
N GLU A 456 22.89 -33.15 -31.53
CA GLU A 456 23.41 -33.67 -32.81
C GLU A 456 23.64 -32.54 -33.82
N THR A 457 22.75 -31.54 -33.85
CA THR A 457 22.90 -30.37 -34.72
C THR A 457 24.15 -29.57 -34.35
N LEU A 458 24.38 -29.29 -33.06
CA LEU A 458 25.52 -28.48 -32.63
C LEU A 458 26.85 -29.22 -32.85
N ILE A 459 26.88 -30.54 -32.62
CA ILE A 459 28.05 -31.39 -32.92
C ILE A 459 28.46 -31.24 -34.39
N GLN A 460 27.49 -31.29 -35.31
CA GLN A 460 27.75 -31.13 -36.75
C GLN A 460 28.21 -29.70 -37.10
N MET A 461 27.60 -28.68 -36.50
CA MET A 461 27.93 -27.28 -36.80
C MET A 461 29.33 -26.88 -36.33
N GLU A 462 29.76 -27.36 -35.17
CA GLU A 462 31.05 -27.03 -34.57
C GLU A 462 32.15 -28.06 -34.88
N GLY A 463 31.82 -29.12 -35.64
CA GLY A 463 32.76 -30.18 -36.03
C GLY A 463 33.33 -30.95 -34.84
N LEU A 464 32.50 -31.18 -33.81
CA LEU A 464 32.94 -31.83 -32.57
C LEU A 464 33.06 -33.34 -32.74
N ASP A 465 34.07 -33.94 -32.10
CA ASP A 465 34.10 -35.38 -31.93
C ASP A 465 33.04 -35.79 -30.90
N LYS A 466 32.01 -36.51 -31.37
CA LYS A 466 30.90 -36.99 -30.55
C LYS A 466 31.34 -37.84 -29.36
N THR A 467 32.49 -38.51 -29.43
CA THR A 467 33.01 -39.29 -28.29
C THR A 467 33.40 -38.42 -27.09
N TRP A 468 33.73 -37.14 -27.35
CA TRP A 468 34.14 -36.16 -26.35
C TRP A 468 33.09 -35.07 -26.12
N VAL A 469 31.80 -35.41 -26.30
CA VAL A 469 30.69 -34.50 -26.01
C VAL A 469 29.78 -35.08 -24.94
N GLN A 470 29.58 -34.32 -23.87
CA GLN A 470 28.64 -34.65 -22.80
C GLN A 470 27.44 -33.71 -22.83
N ALA A 471 26.27 -34.27 -23.07
CA ALA A 471 25.02 -33.55 -22.91
C ALA A 471 24.64 -33.39 -21.43
N PHE A 472 24.13 -32.24 -21.04
CA PHE A 472 23.76 -31.93 -19.66
C PHE A 472 22.41 -31.21 -19.60
N VAL A 473 21.55 -31.59 -18.65
CA VAL A 473 20.30 -30.85 -18.39
C VAL A 473 20.20 -30.49 -16.92
N TYR A 474 20.01 -29.20 -16.65
CA TYR A 474 19.70 -28.71 -15.31
C TYR A 474 18.21 -28.37 -15.20
N SER A 475 17.50 -28.89 -14.20
CA SER A 475 16.07 -28.59 -13.97
C SER A 475 15.76 -28.44 -12.50
N VAL A 476 15.43 -27.22 -12.05
CA VAL A 476 15.20 -26.91 -10.62
C VAL A 476 14.07 -27.73 -10.00
N ASN A 477 13.02 -28.06 -10.76
CA ASN A 477 11.89 -28.86 -10.29
C ASN A 477 11.99 -30.34 -10.69
N GLY A 478 13.19 -30.77 -11.12
CA GLY A 478 13.46 -32.14 -11.51
C GLY A 478 12.81 -32.58 -12.82
N PHE A 479 12.64 -33.89 -12.95
CA PHE A 479 12.36 -34.58 -14.21
C PHE A 479 11.20 -35.56 -14.08
N TYR A 480 10.44 -35.76 -15.16
CA TYR A 480 9.51 -36.89 -15.24
C TYR A 480 10.27 -38.21 -15.43
N LYS A 481 9.76 -39.32 -14.86
CA LYS A 481 10.41 -40.64 -14.94
C LYS A 481 10.70 -41.09 -16.37
N ASN A 482 9.76 -40.85 -17.30
CA ASN A 482 9.93 -41.19 -18.71
C ASN A 482 11.02 -40.36 -19.41
N ALA A 483 11.22 -39.10 -19.01
CA ALA A 483 12.30 -38.25 -19.48
C ALA A 483 13.66 -38.77 -18.98
N LEU A 484 13.76 -39.14 -17.69
CA LEU A 484 14.96 -39.75 -17.11
C LEU A 484 15.36 -41.05 -17.83
N THR A 485 14.41 -41.94 -18.10
CA THR A 485 14.66 -43.18 -18.86
C THR A 485 15.23 -42.89 -20.25
N PHE A 486 14.68 -41.89 -20.94
CA PHE A 486 15.18 -41.47 -22.24
C PHE A 486 16.58 -40.86 -22.16
N MET A 487 16.82 -39.95 -21.21
CA MET A 487 18.13 -39.30 -21.02
C MET A 487 19.21 -40.32 -20.67
N LYS A 488 18.91 -41.25 -19.74
CA LYS A 488 19.82 -42.34 -19.38
C LYS A 488 20.22 -43.19 -20.59
N LYS A 489 19.24 -43.58 -21.41
CA LYS A 489 19.47 -44.38 -22.63
C LYS A 489 20.35 -43.67 -23.66
N ASN A 490 20.27 -42.34 -23.74
CA ASN A 490 20.98 -41.54 -24.72
C ASN A 490 22.23 -40.83 -24.16
N GLY A 491 22.71 -41.23 -22.98
CA GLY A 491 23.93 -40.67 -22.39
C GLY A 491 23.83 -39.19 -21.98
N ILE A 492 22.62 -38.66 -21.80
CA ILE A 492 22.41 -37.28 -21.34
C ILE A 492 22.53 -37.26 -19.82
N ALA A 493 23.43 -36.43 -19.30
CA ALA A 493 23.59 -36.19 -17.86
C ALA A 493 22.53 -35.21 -17.36
N TRP A 494 22.15 -35.30 -16.10
CA TRP A 494 21.16 -34.39 -15.52
C TRP A 494 21.43 -34.05 -14.07
N CYS A 495 20.89 -32.91 -13.63
CA CYS A 495 20.96 -32.42 -12.27
C CYS A 495 19.71 -31.60 -11.92
N ASP A 496 19.20 -31.78 -10.71
CA ASP A 496 18.13 -30.98 -10.09
C ASP A 496 18.53 -30.42 -8.71
N ASP A 497 19.81 -30.54 -8.35
CA ASP A 497 20.35 -30.06 -7.08
C ASP A 497 20.61 -28.54 -7.11
N SER A 498 20.09 -27.80 -6.11
CA SER A 498 20.28 -26.35 -6.00
C SER A 498 21.73 -25.94 -5.72
N ASN A 499 22.57 -26.86 -5.23
CA ASN A 499 23.98 -26.61 -4.93
C ASN A 499 24.82 -26.23 -6.16
N TRP A 500 24.35 -26.56 -7.37
CA TRP A 500 24.92 -26.03 -8.62
C TRP A 500 24.75 -24.51 -8.78
N LEU A 501 23.83 -23.90 -8.04
CA LEU A 501 23.56 -22.47 -8.06
C LEU A 501 24.24 -21.73 -6.90
N GLU A 502 24.90 -22.44 -5.98
CA GLU A 502 25.63 -21.85 -4.86
C GLU A 502 27.07 -21.52 -5.27
N ARG A 503 27.50 -20.28 -5.03
CA ARG A 503 28.89 -19.88 -5.26
C ARG A 503 29.78 -20.49 -4.19
N HIS A 504 30.49 -21.56 -4.56
CA HIS A 504 31.58 -22.09 -3.75
C HIS A 504 32.81 -21.22 -3.96
N GLY A 505 33.00 -20.27 -3.05
CA GLY A 505 34.22 -19.48 -2.99
C GLY A 505 35.41 -20.40 -2.74
N VAL A 506 36.40 -20.35 -3.62
CA VAL A 506 37.76 -20.74 -3.21
C VAL A 506 38.13 -19.75 -2.11
N ALA A 507 38.26 -20.24 -0.88
CA ALA A 507 38.93 -19.49 0.17
C ALA A 507 40.29 -19.05 -0.40
N SER A 508 40.46 -17.74 -0.58
CA SER A 508 41.75 -17.14 -0.87
C SER A 508 42.57 -17.05 0.40
#